data_AF-A0A418AIC8-F1
#
_entry.id   AF-A0A418AIC8-F1
#
_cell.length_a   1.000
_cell.length_b   1.000
_cell.length_c   1.000
_cell.angle_alpha   90.00
_cell.angle_beta   90.00
_cell.angle_gamma   90.00
#
_symmetry.space_group_name_H-M   'P 1'
#
loop_
_entity.id
_entity.type
_entity.pdbx_description
1 polymer ?
#
loop_
_entity_poly.entity_id
_entity_poly.type
_entity_poly.pdbx_seq_one_letter_code
_entity_poly.pdbx_strand_id
1 'polypeptide(L)'
;MLQRYGYDLEDLDGAADTTNSSGILHLRERKNNQTAFHIAVKKGHVDVLKALMKLPRAEEFVNVGDKHGNTPLHFVASKDNSTAAAAELQTSLGTMLLSMGANLHATNVRGQTPLEVHILTAKADTSVFVKLISFRGMQLNNLVGNGTTYLHMAIVDRSYPEMAGALVNAGASINIPDHNGVMVSDVISRQTLVRLTKYMREGTQAPPADVPRLSCKLCKNPKSLLDALRDCHVCGRTMCRNCSKKLGDIKDPEQAAREKLDKDALAVRLCATCCTVTQLRDRKAAEQKKFAESLFGMNRV
;
A
#
# COMPACT_ATOMS: atom_id res chain seq x y z
N MET A 1 36.58 15.94 -23.42
CA MET A 1 35.43 15.19 -24.00
C MET A 1 34.06 15.84 -23.74
N LEU A 2 33.83 16.55 -22.62
CA LEU A 2 32.49 17.06 -22.27
C LEU A 2 32.09 18.39 -22.94
N GLN A 3 33.04 19.22 -23.41
CA GLN A 3 32.72 20.41 -24.20
C GLN A 3 32.10 20.09 -25.57
N ARG A 4 32.38 18.91 -26.14
CA ARG A 4 31.81 18.46 -27.43
C ARG A 4 30.31 18.16 -27.37
N TYR A 5 29.70 18.17 -26.18
CA TYR A 5 28.27 17.93 -25.95
C TYR A 5 27.51 19.17 -25.43
N GLY A 6 28.08 20.39 -25.55
CA GLY A 6 27.37 21.64 -25.23
C GLY A 6 27.28 21.99 -23.74
N TYR A 7 28.24 21.50 -22.94
CA TYR A 7 28.38 21.91 -21.54
C TYR A 7 29.40 23.06 -21.45
N ASP A 8 28.90 24.30 -21.37
CA ASP A 8 29.70 25.47 -20.96
C ASP A 8 29.89 25.44 -19.44
N LEU A 9 31.14 25.58 -19.01
CA LEU A 9 31.62 25.47 -17.62
C LEU A 9 31.76 26.84 -16.92
N GLU A 10 31.17 27.90 -17.45
CA GLU A 10 31.56 29.28 -17.06
C GLU A 10 30.86 29.88 -15.83
N ASP A 11 29.93 29.18 -15.17
CA ASP A 11 29.29 29.68 -13.93
C ASP A 11 29.57 28.76 -12.73
N LEU A 12 30.85 28.50 -12.45
CA LEU A 12 31.30 27.81 -11.23
C LEU A 12 31.77 28.81 -10.17
N ASP A 13 30.87 29.71 -9.75
CA ASP A 13 31.08 30.49 -8.51
C ASP A 13 30.81 29.58 -7.29
N GLY A 14 31.90 28.99 -6.80
CA GLY A 14 31.90 28.12 -5.62
C GLY A 14 32.66 26.83 -5.89
N ALA A 15 33.99 26.91 -5.81
CA ALA A 15 34.91 25.80 -5.99
C ALA A 15 34.61 24.63 -5.02
N ALA A 16 33.78 23.69 -5.46
CA ALA A 16 33.84 22.31 -5.00
C ALA A 16 34.67 21.54 -6.03
N ASP A 17 35.86 21.14 -5.60
CA ASP A 17 36.86 20.35 -6.33
C ASP A 17 36.24 19.33 -7.33
N THR A 18 36.07 19.76 -8.59
CA THR A 18 35.46 18.96 -9.67
C THR A 18 36.43 17.92 -10.23
N THR A 19 37.60 17.76 -9.63
CA THR A 19 38.66 16.84 -10.07
C THR A 19 38.60 15.47 -9.39
N ASN A 20 37.77 15.30 -8.35
CA ASN A 20 37.51 14.00 -7.73
C ASN A 20 36.31 13.29 -8.37
N SER A 21 36.29 11.95 -8.31
CA SER A 21 35.21 11.12 -8.87
C SER A 21 33.83 11.42 -8.26
N SER A 22 33.76 12.09 -7.11
CA SER A 22 32.52 12.52 -6.46
C SER A 22 31.94 13.82 -7.04
N GLY A 23 32.72 14.63 -7.76
CA GLY A 23 32.25 15.87 -8.39
C GLY A 23 31.07 15.66 -9.35
N ILE A 24 30.98 14.48 -9.96
CA ILE A 24 29.87 14.10 -10.86
C ILE A 24 28.50 14.10 -10.15
N LEU A 25 28.45 13.84 -8.84
CA LEU A 25 27.20 13.78 -8.08
C LEU A 25 26.54 15.16 -7.91
N HIS A 26 27.36 16.21 -7.91
CA HIS A 26 26.91 17.59 -7.81
C HIS A 26 26.33 18.13 -9.12
N LEU A 27 26.68 17.53 -10.26
CA LEU A 27 26.17 17.95 -11.56
C LEU A 27 24.64 17.81 -11.64
N ARG A 28 24.02 18.76 -12.35
CA ARG A 28 22.57 18.82 -12.59
C ARG A 28 22.30 19.00 -14.07
N GLU A 29 21.36 18.22 -14.59
CA GLU A 29 20.86 18.39 -15.96
C GLU A 29 20.07 19.70 -16.08
N ARG A 30 20.41 20.53 -17.06
CA ARG A 30 19.91 21.92 -17.17
C ARG A 30 18.37 22.01 -17.30
N LYS A 31 17.71 21.10 -18.02
CA LYS A 31 16.27 21.23 -18.31
C LYS A 31 15.39 20.93 -17.12
N ASN A 32 15.74 19.93 -16.31
CA ASN A 32 14.90 19.44 -15.21
C ASN A 32 15.59 19.45 -13.85
N ASN A 33 16.80 20.00 -13.75
CA ASN A 33 17.60 19.99 -12.52
C ASN A 33 17.81 18.55 -11.98
N GLN A 34 18.00 17.58 -12.88
CA GLN A 34 18.12 16.17 -12.53
C GLN A 34 19.55 15.80 -12.13
N THR A 35 19.69 15.08 -11.01
CA THR A 35 20.98 14.48 -10.61
C THR A 35 21.32 13.25 -11.47
N ALA A 36 22.57 12.78 -11.37
CA ALA A 36 23.00 11.54 -12.03
C ALA A 36 22.11 10.33 -11.66
N PHE A 37 21.63 10.26 -10.41
CA PHE A 37 20.70 9.22 -9.94
C PHE A 37 19.37 9.24 -10.70
N HIS A 38 18.78 10.43 -10.89
CA HIS A 38 17.54 10.56 -11.67
C HIS A 38 17.72 10.06 -13.09
N ILE A 39 18.81 10.46 -13.75
CA ILE A 39 19.07 10.09 -15.15
C ILE A 39 19.27 8.58 -15.27
N ALA A 40 20.08 7.99 -14.39
CA ALA A 40 20.33 6.55 -14.36
C ALA A 40 19.02 5.76 -14.17
N VAL A 41 18.19 6.15 -13.19
CA VAL A 41 16.88 5.54 -12.94
C VAL A 41 15.96 5.73 -14.14
N LYS A 42 15.78 6.95 -14.61
CA LYS A 42 14.90 7.31 -15.74
C LYS A 42 15.23 6.51 -16.99
N LYS A 43 16.52 6.30 -17.27
CA LYS A 43 17.00 5.48 -18.40
C LYS A 43 17.04 3.98 -18.13
N GLY A 44 16.95 3.56 -16.87
CA GLY A 44 17.02 2.14 -16.50
C GLY A 44 18.44 1.58 -16.48
N HIS A 45 19.45 2.43 -16.33
CA HIS A 45 20.86 2.03 -16.31
C HIS A 45 21.27 1.57 -14.93
N VAL A 46 20.97 0.30 -14.62
CA VAL A 46 21.26 -0.36 -13.35
C VAL A 46 22.75 -0.28 -12.99
N ASP A 47 23.65 -0.55 -13.93
CA ASP A 47 25.08 -0.58 -13.64
C ASP A 47 25.68 0.81 -13.40
N VAL A 48 25.15 1.82 -14.09
CA VAL A 48 25.49 3.22 -13.82
C VAL A 48 25.03 3.60 -12.43
N LEU A 49 23.80 3.24 -12.04
CA LEU A 49 23.32 3.48 -10.68
C LEU A 49 24.24 2.80 -9.67
N LYS A 50 24.56 1.50 -9.82
CA LYS A 50 25.50 0.79 -8.93
C LYS A 50 26.86 1.48 -8.81
N ALA A 51 27.40 2.01 -9.90
CA ALA A 51 28.66 2.73 -9.87
C ALA A 51 28.53 4.05 -9.08
N LEU A 52 27.47 4.81 -9.29
CA LEU A 52 27.19 6.05 -8.55
C LEU A 52 27.03 5.80 -7.05
N MET A 53 26.37 4.70 -6.66
CA MET A 53 26.16 4.34 -5.25
C MET A 53 27.46 4.04 -4.50
N LYS A 54 28.54 3.68 -5.20
CA LYS A 54 29.85 3.38 -4.60
C LYS A 54 30.71 4.63 -4.39
N LEU A 55 30.29 5.79 -4.92
CA LEU A 55 31.04 7.03 -4.78
C LEU A 55 30.93 7.56 -3.34
N PRO A 56 31.97 8.22 -2.83
CA PRO A 56 31.90 8.91 -1.54
C PRO A 56 30.74 9.90 -1.51
N ARG A 57 30.00 9.93 -0.39
CA ARG A 57 28.86 10.82 -0.13
C ARG A 57 27.65 10.62 -1.05
N ALA A 58 27.55 9.49 -1.76
CA ALA A 58 26.43 9.22 -2.66
C ALA A 58 25.05 9.22 -1.97
N GLU A 59 24.98 8.86 -0.67
CA GLU A 59 23.76 8.87 0.13
C GLU A 59 23.11 10.26 0.24
N GLU A 60 23.90 11.34 0.22
CA GLU A 60 23.38 12.71 0.25
C GLU A 60 22.50 13.05 -0.97
N PHE A 61 22.66 12.31 -2.07
CA PHE A 61 21.98 12.58 -3.35
C PHE A 61 20.76 11.68 -3.60
N VAL A 62 20.55 10.65 -2.79
CA VAL A 62 19.47 9.67 -3.00
C VAL A 62 18.07 10.29 -2.88
N ASN A 63 17.95 11.37 -2.09
CA ASN A 63 16.71 12.06 -1.78
C ASN A 63 16.60 13.47 -2.38
N VAL A 64 17.60 13.90 -3.14
CA VAL A 64 17.55 15.20 -3.82
C VAL A 64 16.42 15.17 -4.85
N GLY A 65 15.56 16.18 -4.84
CA GLY A 65 14.50 16.34 -5.83
C GLY A 65 15.00 16.98 -7.12
N ASP A 66 14.37 16.65 -8.25
CA ASP A 66 14.50 17.41 -9.49
C ASP A 66 13.75 18.75 -9.41
N LYS A 67 13.62 19.49 -10.53
CA LYS A 67 12.91 20.79 -10.54
C LYS A 67 11.45 20.73 -10.08
N HIS A 68 10.84 19.54 -10.10
CA HIS A 68 9.48 19.29 -9.66
C HIS A 68 9.45 18.61 -8.29
N GLY A 69 10.58 18.55 -7.59
CA GLY A 69 10.71 17.87 -6.30
C GLY A 69 10.61 16.35 -6.40
N ASN A 70 10.60 15.76 -7.61
CA ASN A 70 10.58 14.30 -7.73
C ASN A 70 11.97 13.77 -7.39
N THR A 71 12.06 12.90 -6.39
CA THR A 71 13.28 12.16 -6.05
C THR A 71 13.50 10.99 -7.02
N PRO A 72 14.69 10.37 -7.06
CA PRO A 72 14.92 9.16 -7.85
C PRO A 72 13.90 8.03 -7.58
N LEU A 73 13.37 7.93 -6.36
CA LEU A 73 12.36 6.93 -6.01
C LEU A 73 10.99 7.21 -6.67
N HIS A 74 10.63 8.48 -6.91
CA HIS A 74 9.44 8.82 -7.70
C HIS A 74 9.57 8.32 -9.14
N PHE A 75 10.77 8.40 -9.72
CA PHE A 75 11.02 7.88 -11.07
C PHE A 75 10.95 6.36 -11.13
N VAL A 76 11.37 5.64 -10.07
CA VAL A 76 11.15 4.18 -9.96
C VAL A 76 9.65 3.87 -9.89
N ALA A 77 8.91 4.61 -9.08
CA ALA A 77 7.47 4.41 -8.90
C ALA A 77 6.67 4.57 -10.21
N SER A 78 7.07 5.52 -11.06
CA SER A 78 6.45 5.78 -12.37
C SER A 78 6.99 4.93 -13.52
N LYS A 79 7.88 3.96 -13.26
CA LYS A 79 8.37 3.07 -14.32
C LYS A 79 7.23 2.22 -14.85
N ASP A 80 7.26 2.00 -16.15
CA ASP A 80 6.45 0.95 -16.73
C ASP A 80 6.84 -0.40 -16.13
N ASN A 81 5.84 -1.21 -15.85
CA ASN A 81 5.96 -2.55 -15.30
C ASN A 81 5.01 -3.54 -16.02
N SER A 82 4.64 -3.19 -17.26
CA SER A 82 3.78 -3.98 -18.14
C SER A 82 4.37 -5.35 -18.54
N THR A 83 5.68 -5.52 -18.42
CA THR A 83 6.40 -6.77 -18.73
C THR A 83 7.19 -7.25 -17.52
N ALA A 84 7.49 -8.55 -17.47
CA ALA A 84 8.32 -9.14 -16.41
C ALA A 84 9.69 -8.44 -16.30
N ALA A 85 10.35 -8.19 -17.43
CA ALA A 85 11.64 -7.48 -17.46
C ALA A 85 11.53 -6.05 -16.90
N ALA A 86 10.43 -5.34 -17.20
CA ALA A 86 10.20 -3.99 -16.69
C ALA A 86 9.90 -4.00 -15.16
N ALA A 87 9.16 -5.00 -14.69
CA ALA A 87 8.92 -5.22 -13.26
C ALA A 87 10.21 -5.56 -12.48
N GLU A 88 11.08 -6.40 -13.05
CA GLU A 88 12.40 -6.71 -12.49
C GLU A 88 13.29 -5.47 -12.44
N LEU A 89 13.29 -4.67 -13.51
CA LEU A 89 14.02 -3.41 -13.55
C LEU A 89 13.53 -2.44 -12.47
N GLN A 90 12.20 -2.26 -12.32
CA GLN A 90 11.61 -1.44 -11.26
C GLN A 90 12.04 -1.94 -9.87
N THR A 91 12.00 -3.25 -9.65
CA THR A 91 12.39 -3.88 -8.38
C THR A 91 13.87 -3.68 -8.09
N SER A 92 14.74 -3.87 -9.08
CA SER A 92 16.20 -3.72 -8.95
C SER A 92 16.59 -2.28 -8.63
N LEU A 93 16.09 -1.30 -9.40
CA LEU A 93 16.34 0.12 -9.16
C LEU A 93 15.82 0.56 -7.81
N GLY A 94 14.58 0.17 -7.47
CA GLY A 94 13.97 0.50 -6.20
C GLY A 94 14.69 -0.10 -5.00
N THR A 95 15.10 -1.36 -5.08
CA THR A 95 15.85 -2.04 -4.00
C THR A 95 17.18 -1.34 -3.73
N MET A 96 17.90 -0.96 -4.79
CA MET A 96 19.14 -0.20 -4.68
C MET A 96 18.93 1.16 -4.00
N LEU A 97 17.97 1.97 -4.46
CA LEU A 97 17.70 3.27 -3.83
C LEU A 97 17.25 3.13 -2.37
N LEU A 98 16.35 2.19 -2.08
CA LEU A 98 15.88 1.95 -0.71
C LEU A 98 16.99 1.44 0.21
N SER A 99 17.99 0.72 -0.31
CA SER A 99 19.17 0.31 0.48
C SER A 99 20.09 1.48 0.85
N MET A 100 19.99 2.61 0.12
CA MET A 100 20.71 3.86 0.42
C MET A 100 19.89 4.84 1.25
N GLY A 101 18.74 4.44 1.81
CA GLY A 101 17.90 5.34 2.60
C GLY A 101 17.04 6.30 1.76
N ALA A 102 16.65 5.90 0.55
CA ALA A 102 15.62 6.63 -0.18
C ALA A 102 14.32 6.76 0.65
N ASN A 103 13.85 7.98 0.81
CA ASN A 103 12.70 8.32 1.62
C ASN A 103 11.39 7.98 0.89
N LEU A 104 10.66 7.01 1.44
CA LEU A 104 9.35 6.57 0.96
C LEU A 104 8.24 7.62 1.08
N HIS A 105 8.44 8.60 1.96
CA HIS A 105 7.49 9.65 2.29
C HIS A 105 7.86 11.01 1.69
N ALA A 106 8.92 11.08 0.88
CA ALA A 106 9.27 12.33 0.18
C ALA A 106 8.12 12.76 -0.72
N THR A 107 7.74 14.03 -0.67
CA THR A 107 6.68 14.58 -1.53
C THR A 107 7.26 15.48 -2.60
N ASN A 108 6.78 15.34 -3.83
CA ASN A 108 7.10 16.27 -4.92
C ASN A 108 6.36 17.62 -4.76
N VAL A 109 6.52 18.56 -5.70
CA VAL A 109 5.85 19.88 -5.63
C VAL A 109 4.32 19.82 -5.67
N ARG A 110 3.74 18.67 -6.07
CA ARG A 110 2.29 18.42 -6.03
C ARG A 110 1.84 17.76 -4.73
N GLY A 111 2.72 17.63 -3.75
CA GLY A 111 2.44 16.93 -2.49
C GLY A 111 2.34 15.42 -2.62
N GLN A 112 2.78 14.83 -3.74
CA GLN A 112 2.63 13.40 -4.01
C GLN A 112 3.86 12.63 -3.55
N THR A 113 3.64 11.58 -2.79
CA THR A 113 4.62 10.54 -2.45
C THR A 113 4.93 9.63 -3.65
N PRO A 114 6.04 8.86 -3.62
CA PRO A 114 6.31 7.85 -4.64
C PRO A 114 5.14 6.87 -4.82
N LEU A 115 4.48 6.44 -3.75
CA LEU A 115 3.35 5.52 -3.86
C LEU A 115 2.12 6.18 -4.51
N GLU A 116 1.84 7.46 -4.24
CA GLU A 116 0.80 8.22 -4.97
C GLU A 116 1.12 8.30 -6.45
N VAL A 117 2.37 8.63 -6.81
CA VAL A 117 2.81 8.66 -8.22
C VAL A 117 2.65 7.29 -8.87
N HIS A 118 3.00 6.20 -8.19
CA HIS A 118 2.78 4.85 -8.69
C HIS A 118 1.30 4.59 -9.03
N ILE A 119 0.39 4.84 -8.08
CA ILE A 119 -1.04 4.59 -8.26
C ILE A 119 -1.62 5.47 -9.37
N LEU A 120 -1.24 6.75 -9.42
CA LEU A 120 -1.76 7.73 -10.37
C LEU A 120 -1.22 7.54 -11.80
N THR A 121 -0.03 6.97 -11.96
CA THR A 121 0.61 6.81 -13.28
C THR A 121 0.58 5.36 -13.81
N ALA A 122 0.21 4.39 -12.98
CA ALA A 122 0.08 2.99 -13.38
C ALA A 122 -0.85 2.83 -14.58
N LYS A 123 -0.40 2.14 -15.62
CA LYS A 123 -1.21 1.86 -16.82
C LYS A 123 -2.05 0.59 -16.69
N ALA A 124 -1.72 -0.24 -15.70
CA ALA A 124 -2.37 -1.51 -15.42
C ALA A 124 -2.42 -1.75 -13.90
N ASP A 125 -3.36 -2.61 -13.48
CA ASP A 125 -3.47 -3.08 -12.11
C ASP A 125 -2.26 -3.95 -11.76
N THR A 126 -1.24 -3.35 -11.14
CA THR A 126 0.02 -4.00 -10.81
C THR A 126 0.40 -3.72 -9.37
N SER A 127 1.08 -4.68 -8.75
CA SER A 127 1.45 -4.62 -7.34
C SER A 127 2.96 -4.54 -7.09
N VAL A 128 3.77 -4.38 -8.14
CA VAL A 128 5.24 -4.50 -8.08
C VAL A 128 5.85 -3.50 -7.12
N PHE A 129 5.55 -2.21 -7.28
CA PHE A 129 6.09 -1.17 -6.41
C PHE A 129 5.56 -1.28 -4.98
N VAL A 130 4.27 -1.64 -4.81
CA VAL A 130 3.68 -1.88 -3.48
C VAL A 130 4.43 -3.00 -2.76
N LYS A 131 4.68 -4.14 -3.43
CA LYS A 131 5.43 -5.28 -2.88
C LYS A 131 6.85 -4.89 -2.49
N LEU A 132 7.52 -4.09 -3.32
CA LEU A 132 8.86 -3.58 -3.05
C LEU A 132 8.93 -2.78 -1.73
N ILE A 133 7.93 -1.95 -1.42
CA ILE A 133 7.94 -1.06 -0.26
C ILE A 133 7.25 -1.63 1.00
N SER A 134 6.54 -2.75 0.87
CA SER A 134 5.67 -3.33 1.91
C SER A 134 6.40 -3.61 3.24
N PHE A 135 7.69 -3.95 3.21
CA PHE A 135 8.48 -4.29 4.40
C PHE A 135 9.41 -3.17 4.87
N ARG A 136 9.18 -1.94 4.39
CA ARG A 136 10.10 -0.80 4.58
C ARG A 136 9.50 0.32 5.44
N GLY A 137 8.49 0.02 6.26
CA GLY A 137 7.90 0.98 7.20
C GLY A 137 6.94 2.00 6.57
N MET A 138 6.42 1.73 5.37
CA MET A 138 5.46 2.62 4.71
C MET A 138 4.18 2.77 5.53
N GLN A 139 3.83 4.00 5.89
CA GLN A 139 2.60 4.36 6.59
C GLN A 139 1.40 4.38 5.63
N LEU A 140 0.73 3.23 5.46
CA LEU A 140 -0.36 3.06 4.48
C LEU A 140 -1.74 3.57 4.93
N ASN A 141 -1.92 3.81 6.23
CA ASN A 141 -3.19 4.17 6.83
C ASN A 141 -3.35 5.67 7.11
N ASN A 142 -2.35 6.49 6.79
CA ASN A 142 -2.46 7.94 6.88
C ASN A 142 -3.23 8.49 5.68
N LEU A 143 -3.89 9.63 5.88
CA LEU A 143 -4.44 10.39 4.77
C LEU A 143 -3.32 11.04 3.98
N VAL A 144 -3.43 10.95 2.65
CA VAL A 144 -2.54 11.64 1.71
C VAL A 144 -3.13 13.00 1.34
N GLY A 145 -2.45 13.78 0.49
CA GLY A 145 -2.74 15.20 0.26
C GLY A 145 -4.17 15.53 -0.20
N ASN A 146 -4.89 14.57 -0.80
CA ASN A 146 -6.28 14.73 -1.22
C ASN A 146 -7.32 14.32 -0.15
N GLY A 147 -6.90 14.00 1.07
CA GLY A 147 -7.80 13.57 2.15
C GLY A 147 -8.28 12.13 2.04
N THR A 148 -7.61 11.29 1.24
CA THR A 148 -7.94 9.86 1.10
C THR A 148 -6.77 8.98 1.56
N THR A 149 -6.94 7.66 1.62
CA THR A 149 -5.81 6.72 1.81
C THR A 149 -5.35 6.15 0.47
N TYR A 150 -4.15 5.56 0.42
CA TYR A 150 -3.68 4.84 -0.78
C TYR A 150 -4.67 3.76 -1.26
N LEU A 151 -5.40 3.14 -0.32
CA LEU A 151 -6.38 2.11 -0.64
C LEU A 151 -7.64 2.68 -1.28
N HIS A 152 -8.07 3.89 -0.88
CA HIS A 152 -9.12 4.62 -1.59
C HIS A 152 -8.70 4.90 -3.03
N MET A 153 -7.50 5.46 -3.24
CA MET A 153 -7.01 5.75 -4.60
C MET A 153 -6.99 4.49 -5.47
N ALA A 154 -6.44 3.39 -4.97
CA ALA A 154 -6.36 2.14 -5.72
C ALA A 154 -7.74 1.58 -6.12
N ILE A 155 -8.76 1.77 -5.29
CA ILE A 155 -10.08 1.17 -5.50
C ILE A 155 -11.06 2.13 -6.17
N VAL A 156 -11.27 3.29 -5.55
CA VAL A 156 -12.29 4.28 -5.94
C VAL A 156 -11.85 5.00 -7.20
N ASP A 157 -10.61 5.50 -7.24
CA ASP A 157 -10.15 6.31 -8.37
C ASP A 157 -9.68 5.44 -9.56
N ARG A 158 -9.13 4.25 -9.27
CA ARG A 158 -8.43 3.42 -10.28
C ARG A 158 -9.08 2.08 -10.59
N SER A 159 -9.91 1.54 -9.71
CA SER A 159 -10.46 0.18 -9.84
C SER A 159 -9.38 -0.91 -10.02
N TYR A 160 -8.32 -0.87 -9.21
CA TYR A 160 -7.16 -1.78 -9.21
C TYR A 160 -7.19 -2.78 -8.04
N PRO A 161 -7.98 -3.87 -8.14
CA PRO A 161 -8.12 -4.85 -7.07
C PRO A 161 -6.85 -5.65 -6.72
N GLU A 162 -5.92 -5.88 -7.67
CA GLU A 162 -4.65 -6.57 -7.38
C GLU A 162 -3.74 -5.67 -6.54
N MET A 163 -3.56 -4.43 -6.95
CA MET A 163 -2.82 -3.41 -6.21
C MET A 163 -3.42 -3.19 -4.82
N ALA A 164 -4.76 -3.09 -4.73
CA ALA A 164 -5.47 -3.01 -3.47
C ALA A 164 -5.22 -4.23 -2.57
N GLY A 165 -5.19 -5.43 -3.15
CA GLY A 165 -4.85 -6.66 -2.42
C GLY A 165 -3.44 -6.62 -1.85
N ALA A 166 -2.47 -6.12 -2.62
CA ALA A 166 -1.09 -5.94 -2.16
C ALA A 166 -0.98 -4.90 -1.05
N LEU A 167 -1.73 -3.79 -1.14
CA LEU A 167 -1.80 -2.77 -0.08
C LEU A 167 -2.37 -3.37 1.21
N VAL A 168 -3.46 -4.12 1.14
CA VAL A 168 -4.04 -4.79 2.32
C VAL A 168 -3.07 -5.82 2.89
N ASN A 169 -2.39 -6.59 2.04
CA ASN A 169 -1.35 -7.53 2.46
C ASN A 169 -0.16 -6.84 3.14
N ALA A 170 0.11 -5.58 2.78
CA ALA A 170 1.14 -4.74 3.37
C ALA A 170 0.66 -3.99 4.64
N GLY A 171 -0.59 -4.19 5.08
CA GLY A 171 -1.12 -3.60 6.31
C GLY A 171 -2.06 -2.39 6.11
N ALA A 172 -2.45 -2.08 4.87
CA ALA A 172 -3.50 -1.08 4.64
C ALA A 172 -4.85 -1.62 5.14
N SER A 173 -5.60 -0.79 5.86
CA SER A 173 -6.93 -1.15 6.34
C SER A 173 -8.03 -0.55 5.45
N ILE A 174 -9.07 -1.33 5.21
CA ILE A 174 -10.29 -0.88 4.52
C ILE A 174 -11.23 -0.06 5.42
N ASN A 175 -10.89 0.12 6.70
CA ASN A 175 -11.72 0.77 7.71
C ASN A 175 -11.24 2.18 8.10
N ILE A 176 -10.20 2.69 7.45
CA ILE A 176 -9.80 4.09 7.61
C ILE A 176 -10.77 4.94 6.77
N PRO A 177 -11.45 5.94 7.35
CA PRO A 177 -12.30 6.84 6.60
C PRO A 177 -11.47 7.88 5.84
N ASP A 178 -11.95 8.29 4.67
CA ASP A 178 -11.48 9.50 4.00
C ASP A 178 -11.97 10.77 4.72
N HIS A 179 -11.65 11.94 4.18
CA HIS A 179 -12.07 13.24 4.71
C HIS A 179 -13.60 13.45 4.74
N ASN A 180 -14.37 12.64 4.01
CA ASN A 180 -15.85 12.67 4.02
C ASN A 180 -16.45 11.62 4.99
N GLY A 181 -15.61 10.89 5.74
CA GLY A 181 -16.07 9.83 6.63
C GLY A 181 -16.40 8.52 5.91
N VAL A 182 -16.03 8.36 4.64
CA VAL A 182 -16.30 7.16 3.85
C VAL A 182 -15.14 6.19 4.01
N MET A 183 -15.43 4.96 4.41
CA MET A 183 -14.44 3.87 4.44
C MET A 183 -14.46 3.08 3.13
N VAL A 184 -13.32 2.51 2.73
CA VAL A 184 -13.25 1.57 1.60
C VAL A 184 -14.23 0.40 1.77
N SER A 185 -14.40 -0.10 3.00
CA SER A 185 -15.33 -1.17 3.34
C SER A 185 -16.76 -0.86 2.87
N ASP A 186 -17.18 0.40 2.89
CA ASP A 186 -18.53 0.85 2.52
C ASP A 186 -18.81 0.84 1.02
N VAL A 187 -17.77 1.06 0.20
CA VAL A 187 -17.91 1.32 -1.24
C VAL A 187 -17.47 0.15 -2.13
N ILE A 188 -16.62 -0.76 -1.64
CA ILE A 188 -16.10 -1.86 -2.47
C ILE A 188 -17.18 -2.81 -3.00
N SER A 189 -16.95 -3.43 -4.16
CA SER A 189 -17.85 -4.48 -4.65
C SER A 189 -17.72 -5.77 -3.81
N ARG A 190 -18.71 -6.66 -3.88
CA ARG A 190 -18.62 -8.00 -3.28
C ARG A 190 -17.41 -8.78 -3.81
N GLN A 191 -17.12 -8.68 -5.10
CA GLN A 191 -16.01 -9.39 -5.75
C GLN A 191 -14.65 -8.89 -5.24
N THR A 192 -14.48 -7.57 -5.13
CA THR A 192 -13.28 -6.95 -4.57
C THR A 192 -13.13 -7.34 -3.10
N LEU A 193 -14.20 -7.30 -2.30
CA LEU A 193 -14.15 -7.75 -0.90
C LEU A 193 -13.69 -9.21 -0.80
N VAL A 194 -14.22 -10.14 -1.61
CA VAL A 194 -13.77 -11.54 -1.61
C VAL A 194 -12.26 -11.63 -1.91
N ARG A 195 -11.74 -10.86 -2.86
CA ARG A 195 -10.30 -10.83 -3.15
C ARG A 195 -9.48 -10.29 -1.97
N LEU A 196 -9.87 -9.14 -1.43
CA LEU A 196 -9.14 -8.48 -0.34
C LEU A 196 -9.19 -9.29 0.96
N THR A 197 -10.31 -9.98 1.23
CA THR A 197 -10.41 -10.82 2.43
C THR A 197 -9.31 -11.84 2.49
N LYS A 198 -8.78 -12.36 1.36
CA LYS A 198 -7.61 -13.27 1.30
C LYS A 198 -6.44 -12.81 2.18
N TYR A 199 -6.26 -11.49 2.29
CA TYR A 199 -5.19 -10.84 3.05
C TYR A 199 -5.65 -10.30 4.42
N MET A 200 -6.96 -10.38 4.73
CA MET A 200 -7.53 -10.00 6.01
C MET A 200 -7.58 -11.20 6.97
N ARG A 201 -7.11 -10.98 8.20
CA ARG A 201 -7.25 -11.89 9.36
C ARG A 201 -7.73 -11.08 10.56
N GLU A 202 -8.09 -11.77 11.62
CA GLU A 202 -8.42 -11.12 12.89
C GLU A 202 -7.26 -10.20 13.32
N GLY A 203 -7.58 -8.95 13.69
CA GLY A 203 -6.60 -7.93 14.07
C GLY A 203 -5.84 -7.25 12.94
N THR A 204 -5.97 -7.66 11.67
CA THR A 204 -5.21 -6.99 10.57
C THR A 204 -5.89 -5.75 10.02
N GLN A 205 -7.13 -5.50 10.40
CA GLN A 205 -7.88 -4.31 10.02
C GLN A 205 -8.00 -3.39 11.24
N ALA A 206 -7.90 -2.07 11.00
CA ALA A 206 -8.26 -1.11 12.01
C ALA A 206 -9.73 -1.34 12.42
N PRO A 207 -10.08 -1.06 13.69
CA PRO A 207 -11.48 -1.00 14.08
C PRO A 207 -12.22 -0.04 13.14
N PRO A 208 -13.48 -0.34 12.75
CA PRO A 208 -14.29 0.62 12.02
C PRO A 208 -14.33 1.95 12.75
N ALA A 209 -14.02 3.04 12.05
CA ALA A 209 -14.06 4.37 12.63
C ALA A 209 -15.48 4.72 13.11
N ASP A 210 -15.56 5.58 14.13
CA ASP A 210 -16.84 6.05 14.65
C ASP A 210 -17.45 7.12 13.73
N VAL A 211 -17.96 6.66 12.59
CA VAL A 211 -18.63 7.49 11.58
C VAL A 211 -20.14 7.26 11.61
N PRO A 212 -20.98 8.26 11.27
CA PRO A 212 -22.44 8.11 11.28
C PRO A 212 -22.96 6.94 10.42
N ARG A 213 -23.78 6.08 11.04
CA ARG A 213 -24.32 4.86 10.43
C ARG A 213 -25.78 5.05 10.06
N LEU A 214 -26.03 5.51 8.84
CA LEU A 214 -27.37 5.89 8.40
C LEU A 214 -28.13 4.76 7.71
N SER A 215 -27.44 3.76 7.14
CA SER A 215 -28.07 2.64 6.44
C SER A 215 -27.19 1.40 6.39
N CYS A 216 -27.81 0.24 6.17
CA CYS A 216 -27.09 -1.00 5.92
C CYS A 216 -26.35 -0.92 4.58
N LYS A 217 -25.04 -1.21 4.56
CA LYS A 217 -24.24 -1.11 3.33
C LYS A 217 -24.52 -2.26 2.34
N LEU A 218 -25.24 -3.30 2.76
CA LEU A 218 -25.64 -4.44 1.93
C LEU A 218 -27.03 -4.23 1.29
N CYS A 219 -28.10 -4.03 2.07
CA CYS A 219 -29.46 -3.86 1.54
C CYS A 219 -29.89 -2.40 1.36
N LYS A 220 -29.09 -1.42 1.80
CA LYS A 220 -29.37 0.02 1.75
C LYS A 220 -30.56 0.50 2.60
N ASN A 221 -31.24 -0.38 3.33
CA ASN A 221 -32.29 0.02 4.27
C ASN A 221 -31.72 0.99 5.34
N PRO A 222 -32.45 2.08 5.65
CA PRO A 222 -32.03 3.04 6.66
C PRO A 222 -32.01 2.42 8.06
N LYS A 223 -31.26 3.04 8.96
CA LYS A 223 -31.27 2.70 10.39
C LYS A 223 -32.69 2.91 10.92
N SER A 224 -33.28 1.86 11.52
CA SER A 224 -34.55 1.97 12.23
C SER A 224 -34.31 2.14 13.73
N LEU A 225 -35.33 2.61 14.46
CA LEU A 225 -35.25 2.74 15.93
C LEU A 225 -35.14 1.36 16.62
N LEU A 226 -35.66 0.31 15.99
CA LEU A 226 -35.73 -1.04 16.57
C LEU A 226 -34.56 -1.94 16.15
N ASP A 227 -33.92 -1.67 15.01
CA ASP A 227 -32.77 -2.44 14.52
C ASP A 227 -31.51 -1.58 14.47
N ALA A 228 -30.65 -1.78 15.47
CA ALA A 228 -29.34 -1.18 15.47
C ALA A 228 -28.46 -1.79 14.36
N LEU A 229 -27.76 -0.92 13.63
CA LEU A 229 -26.72 -1.35 12.69
C LEU A 229 -25.48 -1.81 13.45
N ARG A 230 -24.80 -2.82 12.89
CA ARG A 230 -23.61 -3.46 13.47
C ARG A 230 -22.53 -3.63 12.40
N ASP A 231 -21.28 -3.68 12.82
CA ASP A 231 -20.18 -3.93 11.89
C ASP A 231 -19.87 -5.39 11.70
N CYS A 232 -19.45 -5.71 10.49
CA CYS A 232 -18.85 -7.00 10.22
C CYS A 232 -17.50 -7.07 10.92
N HIS A 233 -17.33 -8.07 11.78
CA HIS A 233 -16.08 -8.27 12.52
C HIS A 233 -14.83 -8.48 11.63
N VAL A 234 -15.01 -8.91 10.38
CA VAL A 234 -13.88 -9.12 9.44
C VAL A 234 -13.64 -7.90 8.54
N CYS A 235 -14.69 -7.33 7.95
CA CYS A 235 -14.53 -6.28 6.92
C CYS A 235 -14.99 -4.89 7.34
N GLY A 236 -15.49 -4.72 8.56
CA GLY A 236 -15.95 -3.43 9.09
C GLY A 236 -17.22 -2.85 8.45
N ARG A 237 -17.83 -3.52 7.49
CA ARG A 237 -19.09 -3.06 6.88
C ARG A 237 -20.21 -2.94 7.89
N THR A 238 -20.91 -1.80 7.83
CA THR A 238 -22.15 -1.59 8.57
C THR A 238 -23.32 -2.36 7.96
N MET A 239 -24.03 -3.12 8.80
CA MET A 239 -25.10 -4.04 8.39
C MET A 239 -26.28 -4.02 9.34
N CYS A 240 -27.47 -4.29 8.79
CA CYS A 240 -28.64 -4.59 9.61
C CYS A 240 -28.62 -6.06 10.08
N ARG A 241 -29.50 -6.38 11.03
CA ARG A 241 -29.68 -7.73 11.58
C ARG A 241 -29.86 -8.79 10.48
N ASN A 242 -30.73 -8.52 9.50
CA ASN A 242 -31.06 -9.46 8.41
C ASN A 242 -29.91 -9.70 7.42
N CYS A 243 -28.99 -8.76 7.29
CA CYS A 243 -27.81 -8.90 6.42
C CYS A 243 -26.57 -9.41 7.16
N SER A 244 -26.72 -9.75 8.45
CA SER A 244 -25.66 -10.23 9.31
C SER A 244 -25.94 -11.65 9.79
N LYS A 245 -24.90 -12.46 9.98
CA LYS A 245 -24.99 -13.74 10.68
C LYS A 245 -24.23 -13.66 12.00
N LYS A 246 -24.87 -14.05 13.10
CA LYS A 246 -24.23 -14.20 14.41
C LYS A 246 -23.43 -15.51 14.41
N LEU A 247 -22.15 -15.44 14.74
CA LEU A 247 -21.27 -16.61 14.85
C LEU A 247 -21.00 -17.03 16.30
N GLY A 248 -21.13 -16.12 17.24
CA GLY A 248 -20.86 -16.33 18.67
C GLY A 248 -20.81 -14.97 19.39
N ASP A 249 -20.39 -14.99 20.65
CA ASP A 249 -20.11 -13.78 21.43
C ASP A 249 -18.59 -13.56 21.51
N ILE A 250 -18.14 -12.32 21.74
CA ILE A 250 -16.74 -11.97 21.98
C ILE A 250 -16.23 -12.87 23.13
N LYS A 251 -15.09 -13.53 22.90
CA LYS A 251 -14.49 -14.48 23.85
C LYS A 251 -13.92 -13.83 25.12
N ASP A 252 -13.96 -12.51 25.23
CA ASP A 252 -13.43 -11.74 26.35
C ASP A 252 -14.56 -11.24 27.29
N PRO A 253 -14.92 -12.03 28.32
CA PRO A 253 -15.92 -11.64 29.31
C PRO A 253 -15.47 -10.48 30.21
N GLU A 254 -14.16 -10.19 30.31
CA GLU A 254 -13.67 -9.07 31.13
C GLU A 254 -13.89 -7.74 30.44
N GLN A 255 -13.68 -7.67 29.12
CA GLN A 255 -14.01 -6.47 28.34
C GLN A 255 -15.52 -6.19 28.36
N ALA A 256 -16.33 -7.23 28.19
CA ALA A 256 -17.79 -7.14 28.27
C ALA A 256 -18.28 -6.56 29.60
N ALA A 257 -17.70 -7.03 30.71
CA ALA A 257 -18.05 -6.58 32.06
C ALA A 257 -17.60 -5.13 32.31
N ARG A 258 -16.41 -4.74 31.84
CA ARG A 258 -15.89 -3.36 31.95
C ARG A 258 -16.77 -2.34 31.22
N GLU A 259 -17.22 -2.68 30.03
CA GLU A 259 -17.97 -1.76 29.15
C GLU A 259 -19.50 -1.84 29.35
N LYS A 260 -19.99 -2.69 30.28
CA LYS A 260 -21.43 -2.95 30.52
C LYS A 260 -22.22 -3.25 29.25
N LEU A 261 -21.60 -3.94 28.30
CA LEU A 261 -22.21 -4.26 27.01
C LEU A 261 -23.26 -5.36 27.18
N ASP A 262 -24.41 -5.21 26.52
CA ASP A 262 -25.41 -6.27 26.47
C ASP A 262 -24.91 -7.48 25.62
N LYS A 263 -25.55 -8.64 25.79
CA LYS A 263 -25.16 -9.88 25.06
C LYS A 263 -25.27 -9.76 23.54
N ASP A 264 -26.08 -8.84 23.03
CA ASP A 264 -26.26 -8.61 21.60
C ASP A 264 -25.22 -7.63 21.02
N ALA A 265 -24.66 -6.75 21.86
CA ALA A 265 -23.52 -5.89 21.58
C ALA A 265 -22.21 -6.69 21.56
N LEU A 266 -22.13 -7.76 22.34
CA LEU A 266 -21.00 -8.71 22.34
C LEU A 266 -21.03 -9.70 21.17
N ALA A 267 -22.13 -9.76 20.40
CA ALA A 267 -22.28 -10.74 19.34
C ALA A 267 -21.34 -10.46 18.16
N VAL A 268 -20.41 -11.38 17.89
CA VAL A 268 -19.59 -11.36 16.69
C VAL A 268 -20.49 -11.63 15.48
N ARG A 269 -20.62 -10.60 14.64
CA ARG A 269 -21.46 -10.62 13.44
C ARG A 269 -20.62 -10.52 12.19
N LEU A 270 -20.95 -11.35 11.20
CA LEU A 270 -20.34 -11.30 9.87
C LEU A 270 -21.35 -10.93 8.79
N CYS A 271 -20.87 -10.21 7.79
CA CYS A 271 -21.59 -10.04 6.54
C CYS A 271 -21.70 -11.39 5.82
N ALA A 272 -22.73 -11.56 4.99
CA ALA A 272 -22.92 -12.80 4.23
C ALA A 272 -21.64 -13.22 3.47
N THR A 273 -20.91 -12.25 2.91
CA THR A 273 -19.66 -12.51 2.15
C THR A 273 -18.54 -13.01 3.06
N CYS A 274 -18.24 -12.29 4.15
CA CYS A 274 -17.19 -12.68 5.09
C CYS A 274 -17.53 -13.99 5.81
N CYS A 275 -18.81 -14.24 6.08
CA CYS A 275 -19.27 -15.52 6.63
C CYS A 275 -18.93 -16.67 5.69
N THR A 276 -19.32 -16.59 4.42
CA THR A 276 -18.99 -17.63 3.43
C THR A 276 -17.47 -17.80 3.28
N VAL A 277 -16.71 -16.71 3.17
CA VAL A 277 -15.24 -16.80 3.02
C VAL A 277 -14.59 -17.46 4.24
N THR A 278 -15.03 -17.12 5.45
CA THR A 278 -14.47 -17.68 6.69
C THR A 278 -14.78 -19.18 6.78
N GLN A 279 -16.04 -19.57 6.55
CA GLN A 279 -16.43 -20.99 6.54
C GLN A 279 -15.65 -21.82 5.52
N LEU A 280 -15.40 -21.27 4.32
CA LEU A 280 -14.58 -21.93 3.30
C LEU A 280 -13.12 -22.10 3.73
N ARG A 281 -12.56 -21.13 4.46
CA ARG A 281 -11.20 -21.25 5.02
C ARG A 281 -11.11 -22.33 6.07
N ASP A 282 -12.06 -22.35 7.00
CA ASP A 282 -12.08 -23.31 8.10
C ASP A 282 -12.19 -24.73 7.55
N ARG A 283 -13.07 -24.93 6.57
CA ARG A 283 -13.22 -26.21 5.86
C ARG A 283 -11.92 -26.62 5.17
N LYS A 284 -11.28 -25.71 4.40
CA LYS A 284 -10.02 -26.00 3.72
C LYS A 284 -8.90 -26.33 4.69
N ALA A 285 -8.80 -25.61 5.81
CA ALA A 285 -7.82 -25.88 6.85
C ALA A 285 -8.05 -27.26 7.50
N ALA A 286 -9.30 -27.64 7.74
CA ALA A 286 -9.65 -28.97 8.26
C ALA A 286 -9.31 -30.09 7.26
N GLU A 287 -9.58 -29.89 5.96
CA GLU A 287 -9.21 -30.84 4.90
C GLU A 287 -7.69 -31.00 4.80
N GLN A 288 -6.93 -29.89 4.85
CA GLN A 288 -5.46 -29.91 4.84
C GLN A 288 -4.89 -30.63 6.06
N LYS A 289 -5.45 -30.38 7.25
CA LYS A 289 -5.05 -31.05 8.49
C LYS A 289 -5.28 -32.57 8.41
N LYS A 290 -6.46 -33.00 7.97
CA LYS A 290 -6.79 -34.43 7.76
C LYS A 290 -5.84 -35.08 6.75
N PHE A 291 -5.55 -34.39 5.65
CA PHE A 291 -4.60 -34.88 4.65
C PHE A 291 -3.19 -35.04 5.23
N ALA A 292 -2.69 -34.04 5.97
CA ALA A 292 -1.40 -34.13 6.64
C ALA A 292 -1.36 -35.30 7.64
N GLU A 293 -2.39 -35.44 8.49
CA GLU A 293 -2.51 -36.56 9.44
C GLU A 293 -2.49 -37.92 8.72
N SER A 294 -3.13 -38.04 7.56
CA SER A 294 -3.12 -39.28 6.76
C SER A 294 -1.73 -39.63 6.20
N LEU A 295 -0.92 -38.64 5.80
CA LEU A 295 0.44 -38.86 5.30
C LEU A 295 1.41 -39.28 6.42
N PHE A 296 1.32 -38.66 7.60
CA PHE A 296 2.18 -38.99 8.73
C PHE A 296 1.75 -40.27 9.46
N GLY A 297 0.49 -40.69 9.31
CA GLY A 297 0.00 -41.98 9.79
C GLY A 297 0.49 -43.20 8.99
N MET A 298 0.98 -43.00 7.76
CA MET A 298 1.44 -44.08 6.87
C MET A 298 2.91 -44.52 7.10
N ASN A 299 3.71 -43.75 7.88
CA ASN A 299 5.12 -44.07 8.18
C ASN A 299 5.31 -44.83 9.51
N ARG A 300 4.27 -45.51 10.01
CA ARG A 300 4.33 -46.37 11.20
C ARG A 300 3.87 -47.79 10.87
N VAL A 301 4.62 -48.50 10.04
CA VAL A 301 4.60 -49.98 9.97
C VAL A 301 6.01 -50.45 9.69
#